data_AF-A0A1X7SRT5-F1
#
_entry.id   AF-A0A1X7SRT5-F1
#
_cell.length_a   1.000
_cell.length_b   1.000
_cell.length_c   1.000
_cell.angle_alpha   90.00
_cell.angle_beta   90.00
_cell.angle_gamma   90.00
#
_symmetry.space_group_name_H-M   'P 1'
#
loop_
_entity.id
_entity.type
_entity.pdbx_description
1 polymer ?
#
loop_
_entity_poly.entity_id
_entity_poly.type
_entity_poly.pdbx_seq_one_letter_code
_entity_poly.pdbx_strand_id
1 'polypeptide(L)'
;MGELCRQDGGWTRIAYLDMTMNCPSGLEEWFPSSGKGNRVCRREGNSSGCRSNIFQTNGISYSQICGKVVGYQKGTTDGVNTNNNINKPYIDGVSITRGSPRQHVWSYIAGYRSDVNTGDTCPCNTGATNTVPSFVGEHYYCESGIANGNPSYTQVYTTDPLWDGNNCPSYEAPCCTGTGLPWFFRDYGNATITDYIELRVCGNAGYKNEDTPVQLYEIYVK
;
A
#
# COMPACT_ATOMS: atom_id res chain seq x y z
N MET A 1 15.14 -11.13 -17.16
CA MET A 1 14.56 -10.04 -16.36
C MET A 1 15.73 -9.27 -15.76
N GLY A 2 15.74 -7.95 -15.84
CA GLY A 2 16.86 -7.10 -15.40
C GLY A 2 16.99 -7.02 -13.87
N GLU A 3 17.75 -6.04 -13.41
CA GLU A 3 17.89 -5.65 -11.99
C GLU A 3 16.52 -5.21 -11.42
N LEU A 4 16.13 -5.74 -10.26
CA LEU A 4 14.94 -5.32 -9.50
C LEU A 4 15.34 -5.11 -8.04
N CYS A 5 14.84 -4.05 -7.41
CA CYS A 5 15.23 -3.64 -6.06
C CYS A 5 16.75 -3.54 -5.84
N ARG A 6 17.48 -3.12 -6.89
CA ARG A 6 18.96 -3.05 -6.91
C ARG A 6 19.66 -4.38 -6.68
N GLN A 7 18.98 -5.48 -7.01
CA GLN A 7 19.51 -6.83 -6.94
C GLN A 7 19.51 -7.45 -8.33
N ASP A 8 20.61 -8.13 -8.65
CA ASP A 8 20.75 -8.92 -9.86
C ASP A 8 19.66 -9.99 -9.97
N GLY A 9 19.42 -10.47 -11.19
CA GLY A 9 18.26 -11.30 -11.58
C GLY A 9 17.99 -12.59 -10.78
N GLY A 10 17.08 -13.42 -11.31
CA GLY A 10 16.50 -14.57 -10.61
C GLY A 10 15.11 -14.30 -10.04
N TRP A 11 14.58 -13.10 -10.28
CA TRP A 11 13.24 -12.69 -9.90
C TRP A 11 12.15 -13.40 -10.72
N THR A 12 11.16 -13.96 -10.02
CA THR A 12 9.93 -14.47 -10.61
C THR A 12 8.74 -13.62 -10.19
N ARG A 13 7.99 -13.08 -11.15
CA ARG A 13 6.78 -12.31 -10.88
C ARG A 13 5.67 -13.25 -10.42
N ILE A 14 5.08 -12.97 -9.25
CA ILE A 14 3.99 -13.77 -8.67
C ILE A 14 2.66 -13.00 -8.57
N ALA A 15 2.71 -11.66 -8.60
CA ALA A 15 1.52 -10.81 -8.58
C ALA A 15 1.67 -9.69 -9.61
N TYR A 16 0.58 -9.38 -10.31
CA TYR A 16 0.53 -8.27 -11.26
C TYR A 16 -0.89 -7.72 -11.38
N LEU A 17 -1.01 -6.40 -11.34
CA LEU A 17 -2.19 -5.65 -11.73
C LEU A 17 -1.74 -4.44 -12.54
N ASP A 18 -2.40 -4.22 -13.67
CA ASP A 18 -2.43 -2.93 -14.34
C ASP A 18 -3.87 -2.58 -14.73
N MET A 19 -4.06 -1.40 -15.35
CA MET A 19 -5.40 -0.95 -15.71
C MET A 19 -5.91 -1.45 -17.05
N THR A 20 -5.16 -2.33 -17.71
CA THR A 20 -5.61 -3.04 -18.92
C THR A 20 -6.37 -4.33 -18.59
N MET A 21 -6.30 -4.79 -17.34
CA MET A 21 -6.95 -6.02 -16.86
C MET A 21 -8.08 -5.75 -15.86
N ASN A 22 -8.99 -6.71 -15.70
CA ASN A 22 -10.10 -6.60 -14.73
C ASN A 22 -9.60 -6.48 -13.29
N CYS A 23 -10.36 -5.77 -12.45
CA CYS A 23 -10.05 -5.71 -11.03
C CYS A 23 -10.08 -7.11 -10.41
N PRO A 24 -9.10 -7.45 -9.54
CA PRO A 24 -9.07 -8.72 -8.84
C PRO A 24 -10.30 -8.93 -7.94
N SER A 25 -10.56 -10.17 -7.55
CA SER A 25 -11.68 -10.51 -6.66
C SER A 25 -11.65 -9.70 -5.36
N GLY A 26 -12.83 -9.25 -4.92
CA GLY A 26 -13.00 -8.38 -3.76
C GLY A 26 -12.65 -6.91 -4.02
N LEU A 27 -12.22 -6.55 -5.23
CA LEU A 27 -12.06 -5.17 -5.67
C LEU A 27 -13.05 -4.87 -6.81
N GLU A 28 -13.56 -3.65 -6.84
CA GLU A 28 -14.44 -3.17 -7.90
C GLU A 28 -13.80 -2.03 -8.68
N GLU A 29 -14.14 -1.96 -9.95
CA GLU A 29 -13.67 -0.91 -10.85
C GLU A 29 -14.28 0.44 -10.46
N TRP A 30 -13.45 1.48 -10.49
CA TRP A 30 -13.90 2.84 -10.36
C TRP A 30 -13.21 3.74 -11.38
N PHE A 31 -14.01 4.60 -12.01
CA PHE A 31 -13.57 5.66 -12.90
C PHE A 31 -13.70 6.99 -12.16
N PRO A 32 -12.58 7.61 -11.72
CA PRO A 32 -12.62 8.92 -11.09
C PRO A 32 -13.22 9.96 -12.06
N SER A 33 -14.23 10.70 -11.58
CA SER A 33 -15.25 11.42 -12.38
C SER A 33 -14.76 12.64 -13.19
N SER A 34 -13.47 12.81 -13.48
CA SER A 34 -12.96 14.00 -14.18
C SER A 34 -12.61 13.80 -15.66
N GLY A 35 -12.81 12.60 -16.22
CA GLY A 35 -12.41 12.29 -17.60
C GLY A 35 -10.90 12.40 -17.87
N LYS A 36 -10.11 12.63 -16.80
CA LYS A 36 -8.64 12.77 -16.77
C LYS A 36 -7.99 11.87 -15.72
N GLY A 37 -8.76 10.94 -15.16
CA GLY A 37 -8.30 10.01 -14.13
C GLY A 37 -8.02 8.64 -14.72
N ASN A 38 -6.98 8.00 -14.23
CA ASN A 38 -6.75 6.59 -14.51
C ASN A 38 -7.89 5.76 -13.92
N ARG A 39 -8.32 4.73 -14.64
CA ARG A 39 -9.09 3.62 -14.07
C ARG A 39 -8.36 3.12 -12.82
N VAL A 40 -9.09 2.71 -11.79
CA VAL A 40 -8.53 2.16 -10.55
C VAL A 40 -9.40 1.04 -10.01
N CYS A 41 -8.83 0.22 -9.13
CA CYS A 41 -9.54 -0.82 -8.39
C CYS A 41 -9.66 -0.42 -6.93
N ARG A 42 -10.89 -0.26 -6.45
CA ARG A 42 -11.18 0.04 -5.04
C ARG A 42 -11.74 -1.17 -4.31
N ARG A 43 -11.87 -1.09 -2.98
CA ARG A 43 -12.49 -2.17 -2.20
C ARG A 43 -13.96 -2.34 -2.57
N GLU A 44 -14.36 -3.58 -2.84
CA GLU A 44 -15.77 -3.92 -3.05
C GLU A 44 -16.55 -3.79 -1.74
N GLY A 45 -17.73 -3.18 -1.81
CA GLY A 45 -18.60 -2.99 -0.65
C GLY A 45 -18.20 -1.81 0.23
N ASN A 46 -19.19 -1.02 0.63
CA ASN A 46 -19.01 0.16 1.48
C ASN A 46 -18.92 -0.22 2.97
N SER A 47 -17.89 -0.97 3.35
CA SER A 47 -17.66 -1.41 4.74
C SER A 47 -16.19 -1.31 5.15
N SER A 48 -15.94 -1.31 6.45
CA SER A 48 -14.60 -1.51 6.98
C SER A 48 -14.06 -2.90 6.66
N GLY A 49 -12.73 -3.03 6.69
CA GLY A 49 -12.02 -4.28 6.52
C GLY A 49 -11.11 -4.31 5.31
N CYS A 50 -10.52 -5.49 5.09
CA CYS A 50 -9.58 -5.73 4.02
C CYS A 50 -10.18 -6.65 2.95
N ARG A 51 -9.75 -6.45 1.70
CA ARG A 51 -10.04 -7.31 0.54
C ARG A 51 -8.76 -7.96 0.09
N SER A 52 -8.72 -9.29 0.18
CA SER A 52 -7.50 -10.10 0.02
C SER A 52 -7.41 -10.71 -1.37
N ASN A 53 -6.22 -10.66 -1.96
CA ASN A 53 -5.84 -11.42 -3.14
C ASN A 53 -4.61 -12.26 -2.81
N ILE A 54 -4.72 -13.59 -3.01
CA ILE A 54 -3.68 -14.57 -2.68
C ILE A 54 -2.97 -15.00 -3.96
N PHE A 55 -1.64 -14.97 -3.92
CA PHE A 55 -0.74 -15.34 -5.01
C PHE A 55 0.10 -16.53 -4.57
N GLN A 56 -0.18 -17.69 -5.18
CA GLN A 56 0.59 -18.91 -4.94
C GLN A 56 1.98 -18.79 -5.58
N THR A 57 2.99 -19.31 -4.91
CA THR A 57 4.36 -19.39 -5.45
C THR A 57 4.58 -20.58 -6.37
N ASN A 58 3.59 -21.48 -6.49
CA ASN A 58 3.59 -22.61 -7.41
C ASN A 58 4.85 -23.49 -7.31
N GLY A 59 5.31 -23.76 -6.08
CA GLY A 59 6.47 -24.61 -5.81
C GLY A 59 7.81 -23.87 -5.82
N ILE A 60 7.82 -22.57 -6.07
CA ILE A 60 9.02 -21.74 -5.95
C ILE A 60 9.25 -21.41 -4.48
N SER A 61 10.40 -21.84 -3.96
CA SER A 61 10.91 -21.33 -2.69
C SER A 61 11.61 -20.00 -2.91
N TYR A 62 11.50 -19.09 -1.94
CA TYR A 62 12.14 -17.78 -1.99
C TYR A 62 12.72 -17.38 -0.64
N SER A 63 13.65 -16.43 -0.67
CA SER A 63 14.16 -15.74 0.51
C SER A 63 14.07 -14.22 0.38
N GLN A 64 13.77 -13.71 -0.80
CA GLN A 64 13.68 -12.29 -1.08
C GLN A 64 12.35 -11.94 -1.76
N ILE A 65 11.82 -10.75 -1.45
CA ILE A 65 10.62 -10.21 -2.06
C ILE A 65 10.92 -8.78 -2.52
N CYS A 66 10.56 -8.47 -3.75
CA CYS A 66 10.66 -7.13 -4.33
C CYS A 66 9.31 -6.77 -4.94
N GLY A 67 8.84 -5.54 -4.75
CA GLY A 67 7.61 -5.11 -5.40
C GLY A 67 7.33 -3.64 -5.29
N LYS A 68 6.32 -3.20 -6.03
CA LYS A 68 5.78 -1.83 -5.95
C LYS A 68 4.27 -1.85 -6.01
N VAL A 69 3.65 -0.83 -5.44
CA VAL A 69 2.21 -0.57 -5.52
C VAL A 69 2.02 0.90 -5.86
N VAL A 70 1.12 1.19 -6.79
CA VAL A 70 0.65 2.54 -7.10
C VAL A 70 -0.81 2.62 -6.72
N GLY A 71 -1.14 3.53 -5.81
CA GLY A 71 -2.50 3.81 -5.38
C GLY A 71 -2.72 5.30 -5.22
N TYR A 72 -3.93 5.65 -4.82
CA TYR A 72 -4.33 7.04 -4.65
C TYR A 72 -5.16 7.22 -3.40
N GLN A 73 -5.22 8.45 -2.90
CA GLN A 73 -6.09 8.81 -1.80
C GLN A 73 -7.48 9.25 -2.31
N LYS A 74 -8.52 8.93 -1.55
CA LYS A 74 -9.85 9.53 -1.62
C LYS A 74 -10.37 9.76 -0.19
N GLY A 75 -10.94 10.94 0.07
CA GLY A 75 -11.55 11.23 1.36
C GLY A 75 -10.54 11.28 2.50
N THR A 76 -10.96 10.92 3.70
CA THR A 76 -10.22 11.17 4.95
C THR A 76 -9.53 9.89 5.45
N THR A 77 -8.49 9.44 4.76
CA THR A 77 -7.72 8.26 5.21
C THR A 77 -7.04 8.52 6.55
N ASP A 78 -7.07 7.53 7.43
CA ASP A 78 -6.65 7.63 8.83
C ASP A 78 -5.23 7.09 9.08
N GLY A 79 -4.47 6.78 8.03
CA GLY A 79 -3.11 6.24 8.15
C GLY A 79 -3.09 4.89 8.86
N VAL A 80 -2.77 4.91 10.16
CA VAL A 80 -2.53 3.71 10.98
C VAL A 80 -3.59 3.54 12.06
N ASN A 81 -4.14 2.32 12.17
CA ASN A 81 -5.00 1.92 13.27
C ASN A 81 -4.25 0.96 14.21
N THR A 82 -3.59 1.52 15.22
CA THR A 82 -2.62 0.81 16.10
C THR A 82 -3.23 -0.22 17.05
N ASN A 83 -4.53 -0.12 17.34
CA ASN A 83 -5.24 -1.07 18.21
C ASN A 83 -5.66 -2.36 17.50
N ASN A 84 -5.21 -2.55 16.26
CA ASN A 84 -5.50 -3.72 15.45
C ASN A 84 -4.30 -4.68 15.34
N ASN A 85 -4.59 -5.91 14.94
CA ASN A 85 -3.58 -6.91 14.62
C ASN A 85 -3.50 -7.15 13.11
N ILE A 86 -2.53 -7.95 12.69
CA ILE A 86 -2.26 -8.26 11.28
C ILE A 86 -3.47 -8.83 10.51
N ASN A 87 -4.48 -9.38 11.19
CA ASN A 87 -5.69 -9.92 10.55
C ASN A 87 -6.80 -8.88 10.36
N LYS A 88 -6.70 -7.72 11.00
CA LYS A 88 -7.66 -6.60 10.96
C LYS A 88 -7.17 -5.47 10.03
N PRO A 89 -8.02 -4.49 9.65
CA PRO A 89 -7.57 -3.29 8.94
C PRO A 89 -6.74 -2.40 9.88
N TYR A 90 -5.43 -2.70 9.98
CA TYR A 90 -4.50 -1.94 10.83
C TYR A 90 -3.93 -0.70 10.13
N ILE A 91 -4.27 -0.50 8.85
CA ILE A 91 -3.93 0.66 8.03
C ILE A 91 -5.07 0.94 7.04
N ASP A 92 -5.14 2.18 6.60
CA ASP A 92 -5.78 2.53 5.34
C ASP A 92 -4.72 2.46 4.23
N GLY A 93 -4.95 1.61 3.24
CA GLY A 93 -3.98 1.36 2.17
C GLY A 93 -3.78 -0.11 1.86
N VAL A 94 -2.54 -0.52 1.56
CA VAL A 94 -2.21 -1.88 1.11
C VAL A 94 -1.29 -2.60 2.09
N SER A 95 -1.74 -3.76 2.56
CA SER A 95 -0.96 -4.68 3.40
C SER A 95 -0.50 -5.87 2.57
N ILE A 96 0.81 -6.08 2.49
CA ILE A 96 1.40 -7.28 1.89
C ILE A 96 1.84 -8.22 3.01
N THR A 97 1.39 -9.46 2.94
CA THR A 97 1.69 -10.49 3.94
C THR A 97 2.00 -11.83 3.29
N ARG A 98 2.51 -12.78 4.07
CA ARG A 98 2.75 -14.15 3.60
C ARG A 98 2.26 -15.21 4.59
N GLY A 99 1.89 -16.36 4.04
CA GLY A 99 1.66 -17.58 4.81
C GLY A 99 0.43 -17.56 5.72
N SER A 100 0.23 -18.69 6.41
CA SER A 100 -0.82 -18.88 7.42
C SER A 100 -0.23 -19.66 8.60
N PRO A 101 -0.08 -19.06 9.80
CA PRO A 101 -0.56 -17.74 10.20
C PRO A 101 0.12 -16.60 9.43
N ARG A 102 -0.62 -15.50 9.25
CA ARG A 102 -0.19 -14.35 8.48
C ARG A 102 1.08 -13.73 9.07
N GLN A 103 2.09 -13.51 8.24
CA GLN A 103 3.32 -12.80 8.56
C GLN A 103 3.45 -11.53 7.72
N HIS A 104 3.97 -10.46 8.33
CA HIS A 104 4.10 -9.17 7.67
C HIS A 104 5.25 -9.16 6.65
N VAL A 105 5.01 -8.54 5.49
CA VAL A 105 6.02 -8.30 4.45
C VAL A 105 6.23 -6.79 4.30
N TRP A 106 5.18 -6.05 3.93
CA TRP A 106 5.25 -4.60 3.73
C TRP A 106 3.90 -3.94 3.94
N SER A 107 3.90 -2.66 4.33
CA SER A 107 2.69 -1.84 4.42
C SER A 107 2.82 -0.57 3.57
N TYR A 108 1.79 -0.25 2.83
CA TYR A 108 1.63 0.99 2.07
C TYR A 108 0.48 1.77 2.70
N ILE A 109 0.78 2.88 3.35
CA ILE A 109 -0.11 3.56 4.27
C ILE A 109 -0.54 4.89 3.65
N ALA A 110 -1.85 5.15 3.58
CA ALA A 110 -2.40 6.42 3.11
C ALA A 110 -2.66 7.34 4.31
N GLY A 111 -1.84 8.37 4.49
CA GLY A 111 -2.01 9.37 5.54
C GLY A 111 -3.14 10.36 5.23
N TYR A 112 -3.63 11.06 6.25
CA TYR A 112 -4.69 12.05 6.10
C TYR A 112 -4.31 13.21 5.16
N ARG A 113 -3.24 13.94 5.48
CA ARG A 113 -2.74 15.14 4.78
C ARG A 113 -1.27 15.40 5.14
N SER A 114 -0.53 16.06 4.26
CA SER A 114 0.91 16.31 4.47
C SER A 114 1.23 17.62 5.20
N ASP A 115 0.31 18.58 5.25
CA ASP A 115 0.48 19.87 5.95
C ASP A 115 0.03 19.87 7.41
N VAL A 116 -0.32 18.71 7.97
CA VAL A 116 -0.67 18.56 9.39
C VAL A 116 0.06 17.37 9.99
N ASN A 117 0.13 17.33 11.32
CA ASN A 117 0.70 16.23 12.08
C ASN A 117 -0.29 15.82 13.19
N THR A 118 -1.23 14.95 12.84
CA THR A 118 -2.27 14.40 13.72
C THR A 118 -2.15 12.87 13.79
N GLY A 119 -2.94 12.22 14.64
CA GLY A 119 -2.93 10.75 14.77
C GLY A 119 -3.19 10.00 13.45
N ASP A 120 -3.89 10.65 12.53
CA ASP A 120 -4.35 10.11 11.23
C ASP A 120 -3.33 10.32 10.10
N THR A 121 -2.21 11.00 10.40
CA THR A 121 -1.16 11.31 9.41
C THR A 121 -0.08 10.24 9.37
N CYS A 122 0.88 10.38 8.46
CA CYS A 122 1.93 9.40 8.32
C CYS A 122 2.83 9.30 9.56
N PRO A 123 3.18 8.09 10.03
CA PRO A 123 4.02 7.90 11.22
C PRO A 123 5.48 8.33 11.02
N CYS A 124 5.88 8.60 9.78
CA CYS A 124 7.17 9.19 9.41
C CYS A 124 7.13 10.74 9.35
N ASN A 125 5.99 11.37 9.63
CA ASN A 125 5.89 12.83 9.63
C ASN A 125 6.86 13.46 10.64
N THR A 126 7.32 14.67 10.32
CA THR A 126 8.14 15.47 11.23
C THR A 126 7.38 15.74 12.53
N GLY A 127 7.89 15.20 13.65
CA GLY A 127 7.25 15.32 14.95
C GLY A 127 6.08 14.37 15.18
N ALA A 128 5.90 13.35 14.34
CA ALA A 128 4.88 12.32 14.51
C ALA A 128 4.99 11.64 15.89
N THR A 129 3.84 11.39 16.50
CA THR A 129 3.73 10.62 17.76
C THR A 129 2.93 9.34 17.58
N ASN A 130 2.20 9.22 16.48
CA ASN A 130 1.58 7.98 16.06
C ASN A 130 2.66 6.99 15.60
N THR A 131 2.41 5.71 15.86
CA THR A 131 3.34 4.62 15.57
C THR A 131 2.67 3.58 14.71
N VAL A 132 3.47 2.68 14.12
CA VAL A 132 2.95 1.46 13.48
C VAL A 132 2.86 0.32 14.49
N PRO A 133 1.97 -0.67 14.28
CA PRO A 133 2.02 -1.90 15.05
C PRO A 133 3.42 -2.55 15.01
N SER A 134 3.84 -3.16 16.11
CA SER A 134 5.19 -3.71 16.25
C SER A 134 5.58 -4.73 15.17
N PHE A 135 4.61 -5.46 14.61
CA PHE A 135 4.86 -6.41 13.52
C PHE A 135 5.19 -5.76 12.17
N VAL A 136 4.90 -4.47 12.00
CA VAL A 136 5.25 -3.70 10.79
C VAL A 136 6.71 -3.25 10.87
N GLY A 137 7.11 -2.70 12.02
CA GLY A 137 8.46 -2.17 12.23
C GLY A 137 8.79 -1.07 11.21
N GLU A 138 9.93 -1.17 10.56
CA GLU A 138 10.40 -0.20 9.55
C GLU A 138 9.93 -0.54 8.11
N HIS A 139 9.14 -1.60 7.95
CA HIS A 139 8.80 -2.14 6.63
C HIS A 139 7.51 -1.54 6.08
N TYR A 140 7.50 -0.21 5.94
CA TYR A 140 6.35 0.49 5.40
C TYR A 140 6.76 1.71 4.57
N TYR A 141 5.87 2.11 3.68
CA TYR A 141 5.83 3.44 3.10
C TYR A 141 4.54 4.12 3.54
N CYS A 142 4.60 5.44 3.71
CA CYS A 142 3.42 6.23 3.99
C CYS A 142 3.47 7.52 3.18
N GLU A 143 2.33 7.90 2.63
CA GLU A 143 2.18 9.15 1.88
C GLU A 143 0.71 9.60 1.91
N SER A 144 0.45 10.86 1.61
CA SER A 144 -0.87 11.45 1.49
C SER A 144 -0.94 12.21 0.17
N GLY A 145 -2.05 12.04 -0.57
CA GLY A 145 -2.26 12.70 -1.86
C GLY A 145 -2.83 14.11 -1.72
N ILE A 146 -2.86 14.65 -0.50
CA ILE A 146 -3.50 15.93 -0.17
C ILE A 146 -2.51 16.82 0.58
N ALA A 147 -2.02 17.84 -0.12
CA ALA A 147 -1.12 18.83 0.44
C ALA A 147 -1.78 19.81 1.42
N ASN A 148 -3.05 20.17 1.21
CA ASN A 148 -3.80 21.06 2.09
C ASN A 148 -5.31 21.01 1.80
N GLY A 149 -6.09 21.64 2.68
CA GLY A 149 -7.55 21.76 2.52
C GLY A 149 -8.33 20.55 3.01
N ASN A 150 -9.66 20.60 2.91
CA ASN A 150 -10.52 19.51 3.36
C ASN A 150 -10.55 18.39 2.31
N PRO A 151 -10.31 17.12 2.68
CA PRO A 151 -10.39 16.03 1.73
C PRO A 151 -11.77 15.88 1.09
N SER A 152 -11.79 15.72 -0.23
CA SER A 152 -13.02 15.45 -0.98
C SER A 152 -13.44 13.99 -0.86
N TYR A 153 -14.71 13.78 -0.50
CA TYR A 153 -15.34 12.47 -0.42
C TYR A 153 -15.73 11.89 -1.79
N THR A 154 -15.53 12.62 -2.89
CA THR A 154 -15.93 12.19 -4.24
C THR A 154 -14.79 12.18 -5.25
N GLN A 155 -13.67 12.83 -4.93
CA GLN A 155 -12.50 12.93 -5.80
C GLN A 155 -11.41 11.93 -5.40
N VAL A 156 -10.75 11.35 -6.40
CA VAL A 156 -9.45 10.67 -6.24
C VAL A 156 -8.35 11.65 -6.60
N TYR A 157 -7.35 11.77 -5.73
CA TYR A 157 -6.20 12.64 -5.95
C TYR A 157 -5.19 11.99 -6.90
N THR A 158 -5.57 11.85 -8.18
CA THR A 158 -4.76 11.16 -9.20
C THR A 158 -3.51 11.91 -9.66
N THR A 159 -3.40 13.20 -9.34
CA THR A 159 -2.20 14.02 -9.63
C THR A 159 -1.05 13.70 -8.68
N ASP A 160 -1.32 12.97 -7.61
CA ASP A 160 -0.36 12.65 -6.56
C ASP A 160 -0.46 11.15 -6.20
N PRO A 161 0.17 10.26 -7.00
CA PRO A 161 0.17 8.84 -6.73
C PRO A 161 0.88 8.54 -5.41
N LEU A 162 0.21 7.81 -4.53
CA LEU A 162 0.78 7.48 -3.23
C LEU A 162 1.98 6.53 -3.36
N TRP A 163 2.92 6.71 -2.43
CA TRP A 163 4.08 5.86 -2.19
C TRP A 163 5.08 5.86 -3.33
N ASP A 164 5.08 6.94 -4.12
CA ASP A 164 6.00 7.13 -5.23
C ASP A 164 7.26 7.91 -4.82
N GLY A 165 7.26 8.50 -3.62
CA GLY A 165 8.37 9.27 -3.07
C GLY A 165 8.50 10.69 -3.62
N ASN A 166 7.45 11.21 -4.27
CA ASN A 166 7.40 12.57 -4.81
C ASN A 166 6.27 13.37 -4.16
N ASN A 167 6.32 14.69 -4.29
CA ASN A 167 5.28 15.60 -3.81
C ASN A 167 4.87 15.41 -2.35
N CYS A 168 5.83 15.16 -1.47
CA CYS A 168 5.60 15.02 -0.03
C CYS A 168 6.01 16.32 0.69
N PRO A 169 5.17 17.37 0.69
CA PRO A 169 5.53 18.64 1.28
C PRO A 169 5.49 18.58 2.82
N SER A 170 5.92 19.68 3.44
CA SER A 170 5.60 19.99 4.83
C SER A 170 6.04 18.91 5.81
N TYR A 171 5.12 18.37 6.62
CA TYR A 171 5.44 17.41 7.67
C TYR A 171 5.81 16.04 7.09
N GLU A 172 5.31 15.71 5.90
CA GLU A 172 5.48 14.40 5.25
C GLU A 172 6.82 14.23 4.54
N ALA A 173 7.60 15.31 4.35
CA ALA A 173 8.88 15.25 3.65
C ALA A 173 9.81 14.08 4.05
N PRO A 174 9.95 13.68 5.33
CA PRO A 174 10.78 12.54 5.70
C PRO A 174 10.28 11.18 5.15
N CYS A 175 8.97 11.03 4.91
CA CYS A 175 8.37 9.81 4.40
C CYS A 175 8.84 9.44 2.99
N CYS A 176 9.33 10.43 2.23
CA CYS A 176 9.67 10.29 0.82
C CYS A 176 11.19 10.27 0.56
N THR A 177 11.96 9.91 1.59
CA THR A 177 13.42 9.82 1.53
C THR A 177 13.93 8.39 1.39
N GLY A 178 13.02 7.41 1.35
CA GLY A 178 13.36 5.99 1.25
C GLY A 178 14.09 5.67 -0.06
N THR A 179 15.33 5.20 0.05
CA THR A 179 16.17 4.91 -1.14
C THR A 179 15.62 3.83 -2.06
N GLY A 180 14.66 3.02 -1.59
CA GLY A 180 13.98 1.99 -2.40
C GLY A 180 12.75 2.47 -3.17
N LEU A 181 12.13 3.59 -2.77
CA LEU A 181 10.87 4.07 -3.35
C LEU A 181 10.92 4.14 -4.89
N PRO A 182 9.86 3.69 -5.60
CA PRO A 182 8.60 3.12 -5.10
C PRO A 182 8.66 1.59 -4.82
N TRP A 183 9.86 1.00 -4.86
CA TRP A 183 10.06 -0.44 -4.72
C TRP A 183 10.47 -0.83 -3.30
N PHE A 184 9.64 -1.65 -2.64
CA PHE A 184 10.06 -2.28 -1.39
C PHE A 184 10.94 -3.49 -1.65
N PHE A 185 11.85 -3.76 -0.71
CA PHE A 185 12.68 -4.95 -0.71
C PHE A 185 12.65 -5.60 0.68
N ARG A 186 12.34 -6.90 0.73
CA ARG A 186 12.40 -7.72 1.95
C ARG A 186 13.37 -8.87 1.73
N ASP A 187 14.36 -8.94 2.59
CA ASP A 187 15.36 -10.01 2.62
C ASP A 187 15.19 -10.86 3.89
N TYR A 188 15.03 -12.16 3.73
CA TYR A 188 14.94 -13.14 4.81
C TYR A 188 16.23 -13.99 4.91
N GLY A 189 17.32 -13.57 4.27
CA GLY A 189 18.63 -14.22 4.27
C GLY A 189 18.60 -15.56 3.54
N ASN A 190 18.99 -16.62 4.24
CA ASN A 190 19.05 -17.98 3.70
C ASN A 190 17.76 -18.79 3.93
N ALA A 191 16.64 -18.12 4.25
CA ALA A 191 15.38 -18.80 4.48
C ALA A 191 14.89 -19.50 3.20
N THR A 192 14.21 -20.63 3.35
CA THR A 192 13.54 -21.33 2.25
C THR A 192 12.04 -21.23 2.45
N ILE A 193 11.45 -20.11 2.03
CA ILE A 193 10.04 -19.80 2.26
C ILE A 193 9.22 -20.32 1.09
N THR A 194 8.14 -21.04 1.38
CA THR A 194 7.18 -21.54 0.37
C THR A 194 5.79 -20.95 0.54
N ASP A 195 5.62 -20.05 1.50
CA ASP A 195 4.38 -19.35 1.79
C ASP A 195 3.86 -18.58 0.57
N TYR A 196 2.55 -18.62 0.34
CA TYR A 196 1.89 -17.70 -0.59
C TYR A 196 2.11 -16.26 -0.16
N ILE A 197 2.06 -15.33 -1.12
CA ILE A 197 1.97 -13.89 -0.85
C ILE A 197 0.52 -13.46 -0.94
N GLU A 198 0.11 -12.56 -0.06
CA GLU A 198 -1.22 -11.97 -0.04
C GLU A 198 -1.09 -10.45 -0.11
N LEU A 199 -1.83 -9.83 -1.02
CA LEU A 199 -2.04 -8.39 -1.06
C LEU A 199 -3.44 -8.08 -0.55
N ARG A 200 -3.55 -7.15 0.39
CA ARG A 200 -4.81 -6.74 0.99
C ARG A 200 -5.00 -5.24 0.87
N VAL A 201 -6.08 -4.81 0.21
CA VAL A 201 -6.50 -3.39 0.28
C VAL A 201 -7.38 -3.25 1.51
N CYS A 202 -6.98 -2.41 2.46
CA CYS A 202 -7.59 -2.25 3.77
C CYS A 202 -8.11 -0.83 3.97
N GLY A 203 -9.18 -0.70 4.75
CA GLY A 203 -9.67 0.57 5.26
C GLY A 203 -10.45 0.36 6.54
N ASN A 204 -10.34 1.30 7.48
CA ASN A 204 -11.04 1.23 8.75
C ASN A 204 -12.51 1.66 8.61
N ALA A 205 -12.86 2.40 7.56
CA ALA A 205 -14.21 2.78 7.20
C ALA A 205 -14.63 2.22 5.82
N GLY A 206 -15.86 2.57 5.40
CA GLY A 206 -16.35 2.28 4.05
C GLY A 206 -15.88 3.32 3.03
N TYR A 207 -15.78 2.93 1.75
CA TYR A 207 -15.24 3.77 0.68
C TYR A 207 -15.91 5.14 0.52
N LYS A 208 -17.13 5.35 1.05
CA LYS A 208 -17.77 6.69 1.02
C LYS A 208 -17.02 7.71 1.88
N ASN A 209 -16.45 7.27 3.01
CA ASN A 209 -15.66 8.11 3.92
C ASN A 209 -14.22 8.26 3.41
N GLU A 210 -13.45 7.18 3.41
CA GLU A 210 -12.11 7.13 2.87
C GLU A 210 -11.91 5.92 1.97
N ASP A 211 -10.96 6.03 1.04
CA ASP A 211 -10.56 4.89 0.24
C ASP A 211 -9.13 5.04 -0.27
N THR A 212 -8.55 3.91 -0.63
CA THR A 212 -7.19 3.85 -1.20
C THR A 212 -7.20 3.00 -2.47
N PRO A 213 -7.85 3.46 -3.55
CA PRO A 213 -7.91 2.72 -4.79
C PRO A 213 -6.51 2.47 -5.37
N VAL A 214 -6.30 1.27 -5.90
CA VAL A 214 -5.03 0.79 -6.44
C VAL A 214 -5.09 0.77 -7.97
N GLN A 215 -4.05 1.28 -8.61
CA GLN A 215 -3.90 1.31 -10.06
C GLN A 215 -2.95 0.22 -10.57
N LEU A 216 -1.89 -0.07 -9.80
CA LEU A 216 -0.87 -1.00 -10.22
C LEU A 216 -0.27 -1.70 -9.01
N TYR A 217 0.05 -2.97 -9.17
CA TYR A 217 1.04 -3.61 -8.31
C TYR A 217 1.83 -4.63 -9.11
N GLU A 218 3.07 -4.83 -8.72
CA GLU A 218 3.86 -5.97 -9.17
C GLU A 218 4.72 -6.47 -8.03
N ILE A 219 4.72 -7.79 -7.83
CA ILE A 219 5.47 -8.45 -6.76
C ILE A 219 6.24 -9.62 -7.35
N TYR A 220 7.51 -9.68 -6.97
CA TYR A 220 8.49 -10.65 -7.40
C TYR A 220 9.10 -11.34 -6.18
N VAL A 221 9.45 -12.61 -6.36
CA VAL A 221 10.18 -13.40 -5.37
C VAL A 221 11.45 -13.98 -5.99
N LYS A 222 12.45 -14.22 -5.14
CA LYS A 222 13.73 -14.81 -5.49
C LYS A 222 14.22 -15.68 -4.36
#